data_AF-A0A0B1SEH0-F1
#
_entry.id   AF-A0A0B1SEH0-F1
#
_cell.length_a   1.000
_cell.length_b   1.000
_cell.length_c   1.000
_cell.angle_alpha   90.00
_cell.angle_beta   90.00
_cell.angle_gamma   90.00
#
_symmetry.space_group_name_H-M   'P 1'
#
loop_
_entity.id
_entity.type
_entity.pdbx_description
1 polymer ?
#
loop_
_entity_poly.entity_id
_entity_poly.type
_entity_poly.pdbx_seq_one_letter_code
_entity_poly.pdbx_strand_id
1 'polypeptide(L)'
;RDFPDKWPSLVPSLAEQLKVEDLGRLVASLSAMDQLFKKFRYESKSTALWTELKSCLLAVQEPLTRVYAKMLEYIPQRTTMSTEALVQWLEILCLVSKVFHSLCFQDLPEYFEDNIKPWMEGYLEIMKMDCPAVTSSGGEPTFLDELKMEVCEIFTLYAQRFEEEVGPFMQNIIQAVWQLVVQTGSETRQVEKFDGMVCSALEFLSIISQKTHYESYFVGEGVLQTIAQDVCVKNMQLRQEDLEMFEDEPIEFMKKDIEGLELARFLLSSGRTDSCTRRRGAIELVRALCRRFEERLVPILAQIVQSLCSDGEWMKLDVVYCLVTAIASKTETAKSGATSTSQL
;
A
#
# COMPACT_ATOMS: atom_id res chain seq x y z
N ARG A 1 6.87 23.79 14.19
CA ARG A 1 6.62 25.17 14.68
C ARG A 1 7.84 26.06 14.48
N ASP A 2 9.05 25.55 14.73
CA ASP A 2 10.27 26.34 14.51
C ASP A 2 10.86 26.17 13.10
N PHE A 3 10.68 25.01 12.46
CA PHE A 3 10.98 24.83 11.03
C PHE A 3 9.80 25.32 10.15
N PRO A 4 10.05 25.97 9.00
CA PRO A 4 11.38 26.29 8.42
C PRO A 4 12.02 27.61 8.90
N ASP A 5 11.22 28.59 9.33
CA ASP A 5 11.69 29.97 9.47
C ASP A 5 12.66 30.22 10.64
N LYS A 6 12.42 29.58 11.79
CA LYS A 6 13.22 29.76 13.02
C LYS A 6 14.37 28.76 13.15
N TRP A 7 14.37 27.70 12.34
CA TRP A 7 15.43 26.69 12.34
C TRP A 7 15.81 26.23 10.91
N PRO A 8 16.33 27.15 10.07
CA PRO A 8 16.63 26.84 8.67
C PRO A 8 17.73 25.79 8.48
N SER A 9 18.63 25.64 9.46
CA SER A 9 19.73 24.66 9.41
C SER A 9 19.33 23.22 9.77
N LEU A 10 18.07 22.98 10.17
CA LEU A 10 17.63 21.66 10.62
C LEU A 10 17.77 20.60 9.51
N VAL A 11 17.14 20.82 8.36
CA VAL A 11 17.15 19.86 7.25
C VAL A 11 18.56 19.68 6.66
N PRO A 12 19.35 20.75 6.41
CA PRO A 12 20.75 20.59 6.02
C PRO A 12 21.57 19.76 7.02
N SER A 13 21.40 19.97 8.32
CA SER A 13 22.11 19.21 9.36
C SER A 13 21.74 17.73 9.34
N LEU A 14 20.46 17.41 9.14
CA LEU A 14 19.99 16.03 9.00
C LEU A 14 20.53 15.39 7.72
N ALA A 15 20.58 16.14 6.61
CA ALA A 15 21.10 15.65 5.34
C ALA A 15 22.61 15.32 5.40
N GLU A 16 23.39 16.06 6.19
CA GLU A 16 24.80 15.71 6.44
C GLU A 16 24.95 14.37 7.18
N GLN A 17 24.01 14.01 8.06
CA GLN A 17 24.06 12.71 8.75
C GLN A 17 23.80 11.53 7.79
N LEU A 18 23.11 11.76 6.66
CA LEU A 18 22.91 10.74 5.62
C LEU A 18 24.20 10.34 4.90
N LYS A 19 25.25 11.16 5.00
CA LYS A 19 26.56 10.89 4.38
C LYS A 19 27.47 10.01 5.25
N VAL A 20 27.08 9.77 6.50
CA VAL A 20 27.86 8.98 7.47
C VAL A 20 27.46 7.51 7.39
N GLU A 21 28.40 6.59 7.63
CA GLU A 21 28.15 5.14 7.56
C GLU A 21 27.55 4.54 8.86
N ASP A 22 27.22 5.37 9.84
CA ASP A 22 26.65 4.96 11.12
C ASP A 22 25.14 4.70 10.99
N LEU A 23 24.73 3.43 11.02
CA LEU A 23 23.33 3.02 10.86
C LEU A 23 22.41 3.62 11.93
N GLY A 24 22.88 3.80 13.16
CA GLY A 24 22.09 4.41 14.24
C GLY A 24 21.80 5.88 13.97
N ARG A 25 22.79 6.61 13.44
CA ARG A 25 22.60 8.01 13.00
C ARG A 25 21.69 8.11 11.78
N LEU A 26 21.77 7.15 10.85
CA LEU A 26 20.87 7.08 9.71
C LEU A 26 19.42 6.92 10.17
N VAL A 27 19.14 5.94 11.04
CA VAL A 27 17.79 5.72 11.60
C VAL A 27 17.28 6.97 12.30
N ALA A 28 18.07 7.58 13.19
CA ALA A 28 17.64 8.77 13.92
C ALA A 28 17.33 9.95 12.97
N SER A 29 18.16 10.16 11.95
CA SER A 29 18.01 11.27 11.01
C SER A 29 16.83 11.06 10.08
N LEU A 30 16.66 9.86 9.54
CA LEU A 30 15.56 9.51 8.66
C LEU A 30 14.22 9.51 9.40
N SER A 31 14.16 9.05 10.65
CA SER A 31 12.96 9.16 11.50
C SER A 31 12.55 10.61 11.75
N ALA A 32 13.51 11.49 12.00
CA ALA A 32 13.24 12.92 12.14
C ALA A 32 12.74 13.54 10.82
N MET A 33 13.35 13.16 9.68
CA MET A 33 12.91 13.60 8.35
C MET A 33 11.50 13.10 8.02
N ASP A 34 11.18 11.83 8.29
CA ASP A 34 9.86 11.24 8.07
C ASP A 34 8.78 12.06 8.81
N GLN A 35 8.97 12.30 10.11
CA GLN A 35 8.03 13.12 10.88
C GLN A 35 7.90 14.55 10.35
N LEU A 36 9.01 15.17 9.92
CA LEU A 36 9.02 16.53 9.42
C LEU A 36 8.32 16.66 8.06
N PHE A 37 8.53 15.69 7.18
CA PHE A 37 8.09 15.75 5.77
C PHE A 37 6.70 15.18 5.53
N LYS A 38 6.14 14.39 6.47
CA LYS A 38 4.75 13.88 6.39
C LYS A 38 3.72 14.95 6.02
N LYS A 39 3.92 16.20 6.47
CA LYS A 39 3.04 17.32 6.14
C LYS A 39 2.88 17.62 4.66
N PHE A 40 3.90 17.31 3.86
CA PHE A 40 3.81 17.45 2.41
C PHE A 40 2.78 16.51 1.81
N ARG A 41 2.33 15.45 2.51
CA ARG A 41 1.29 14.54 2.02
C ARG A 41 -0.14 15.04 2.22
N TYR A 42 -0.36 15.99 3.13
CA TYR A 42 -1.73 16.40 3.50
C TYR A 42 -1.98 17.90 3.45
N GLU A 43 -0.94 18.73 3.53
CA GLU A 43 -1.13 20.18 3.38
C GLU A 43 -1.51 20.54 1.94
N SER A 44 -2.46 21.47 1.82
CA SER A 44 -2.90 21.97 0.52
C SER A 44 -1.80 22.79 -0.15
N LYS A 45 -1.77 22.74 -1.49
CA LYS A 45 -0.80 23.48 -2.30
C LYS A 45 -0.82 24.97 -1.97
N SER A 46 0.34 25.50 -1.60
CA SER A 46 0.55 26.93 -1.37
C SER A 46 1.99 27.32 -1.72
N THR A 47 2.23 28.59 -2.04
CA THR A 47 3.58 29.09 -2.33
C THR A 47 4.54 28.84 -1.17
N ALA A 48 4.06 28.95 0.07
CA ALA A 48 4.84 28.67 1.26
C ALA A 48 5.26 27.20 1.33
N LEU A 49 4.32 26.26 1.15
CA LEU A 49 4.59 24.83 1.16
C LEU A 49 5.61 24.43 0.08
N TRP A 50 5.46 24.97 -1.13
CA TRP A 50 6.36 24.69 -2.26
C TRP A 50 7.75 25.26 -2.06
N THR A 51 7.86 26.46 -1.47
CA THR A 51 9.15 27.07 -1.15
C THR A 51 9.89 26.23 -0.11
N GLU A 52 9.18 25.79 0.92
CA GLU A 52 9.75 24.91 1.94
C GLU A 52 10.15 23.55 1.37
N LEU A 53 9.27 22.89 0.62
CA LEU A 53 9.53 21.60 -0.04
C LEU A 53 10.76 21.69 -0.93
N LYS A 54 10.88 22.74 -1.75
CA LYS A 54 12.05 22.96 -2.61
C LYS A 54 13.34 23.08 -1.80
N SER A 55 13.32 23.78 -0.67
CA SER A 55 14.50 23.87 0.21
C SER A 55 14.87 22.51 0.80
N CYS A 56 13.89 21.68 1.16
CA CYS A 56 14.14 20.33 1.65
C CYS A 56 14.72 19.42 0.56
N LEU A 57 14.15 19.46 -0.64
CA LEU A 57 14.59 18.67 -1.80
C LEU A 57 16.06 18.92 -2.14
N LEU A 58 16.46 20.19 -2.25
CA LEU A 58 17.84 20.56 -2.58
C LEU A 58 18.88 20.01 -1.58
N ALA A 59 18.51 19.88 -0.31
CA ALA A 59 19.40 19.33 0.71
C ALA A 59 19.40 17.79 0.74
N VAL A 60 18.25 17.15 0.49
CA VAL A 60 18.02 15.74 0.83
C VAL A 60 18.04 14.78 -0.37
N GLN A 61 17.64 15.21 -1.56
CA GLN A 61 17.35 14.31 -2.69
C GLN A 61 18.54 13.43 -3.09
N GLU A 62 19.74 14.00 -3.16
CA GLU A 62 20.96 13.26 -3.52
C GLU A 62 21.45 12.38 -2.36
N PRO A 63 21.65 12.89 -1.12
CA PRO A 63 22.04 12.02 0.00
C PRO A 63 21.06 10.86 0.24
N LEU A 64 19.75 11.10 0.13
CA LEU A 64 18.73 10.07 0.29
C LEU A 64 18.87 8.97 -0.77
N THR A 65 19.06 9.36 -2.03
CA THR A 65 19.24 8.41 -3.15
C THR A 65 20.51 7.58 -2.99
N ARG A 66 21.59 8.18 -2.48
CA ARG A 66 22.83 7.45 -2.16
C ARG A 66 22.62 6.43 -1.04
N VAL A 67 21.92 6.80 0.03
CA VAL A 67 21.58 5.85 1.12
C VAL A 67 20.73 4.72 0.57
N TYR A 68 19.68 5.03 -0.20
CA TYR A 68 18.81 4.03 -0.83
C TYR A 68 19.62 3.03 -1.67
N ALA A 69 20.43 3.51 -2.62
CA ALA A 69 21.26 2.68 -3.47
C ALA A 69 22.20 1.78 -2.66
N LYS A 70 22.87 2.35 -1.63
CA LYS A 70 23.74 1.58 -0.73
C LYS A 70 22.96 0.49 0.02
N MET A 71 21.74 0.76 0.48
CA MET A 71 20.93 -0.24 1.17
C MET A 71 20.50 -1.37 0.24
N LEU A 72 20.24 -1.10 -1.05
CA LEU A 72 19.92 -2.13 -2.03
C LEU A 72 21.08 -3.11 -2.27
N GLU A 73 22.34 -2.66 -2.16
CA GLU A 73 23.51 -3.53 -2.29
C GLU A 73 23.57 -4.65 -1.22
N TYR A 74 22.87 -4.48 -0.10
CA TYR A 74 22.79 -5.50 0.96
C TYR A 74 21.68 -6.53 0.75
N ILE A 75 20.76 -6.35 -0.22
CA ILE A 75 19.69 -7.32 -0.51
C ILE A 75 20.23 -8.76 -0.68
N PRO A 76 21.33 -9.02 -1.43
CA PRO A 76 21.88 -10.36 -1.58
C PRO A 76 22.41 -10.97 -0.26
N GLN A 77 22.80 -10.13 0.69
CA GLN A 77 23.43 -10.54 1.96
C GLN A 77 22.41 -10.78 3.08
N ARG A 78 21.13 -10.45 2.86
CA ARG A 78 20.05 -10.50 3.89
C ARG A 78 19.95 -11.82 4.67
N THR A 79 20.28 -12.96 4.05
CA THR A 79 20.21 -14.29 4.68
C THR A 79 21.39 -14.59 5.60
N THR A 80 22.45 -13.77 5.55
CA THR A 80 23.68 -13.92 6.34
C THR A 80 23.81 -12.88 7.45
N MET A 81 22.95 -11.86 7.45
CA MET A 81 22.91 -10.83 8.49
C MET A 81 22.36 -11.41 9.80
N SER A 82 22.80 -10.87 10.94
CA SER A 82 22.10 -11.16 12.21
C SER A 82 20.69 -10.58 12.16
N THR A 83 19.78 -11.11 12.97
CA THR A 83 18.39 -10.63 13.02
C THR A 83 18.33 -9.14 13.38
N GLU A 84 19.16 -8.67 14.30
CA GLU A 84 19.21 -7.26 14.70
C GLU A 84 19.67 -6.36 13.54
N ALA A 85 20.72 -6.77 12.82
CA ALA A 85 21.22 -6.03 11.66
C ALA A 85 20.20 -6.03 10.51
N LEU A 86 19.49 -7.14 10.31
CA LEU A 86 18.44 -7.26 9.30
C LEU A 86 17.24 -6.35 9.61
N VAL A 87 16.80 -6.31 10.87
CA VAL A 87 15.72 -5.41 11.34
C VAL A 87 16.12 -3.95 11.15
N GLN A 88 17.34 -3.56 11.57
CA GLN A 88 17.81 -2.19 11.41
C GLN A 88 17.94 -1.78 9.92
N TRP A 89 18.39 -2.70 9.06
CA TRP A 89 18.47 -2.45 7.62
C TRP A 89 17.08 -2.25 6.98
N LEU A 90 16.10 -3.08 7.36
CA LEU A 90 14.71 -2.93 6.91
C LEU A 90 14.10 -1.61 7.39
N GLU A 91 14.37 -1.22 8.64
CA GLU A 91 13.95 0.06 9.19
C GLU A 91 14.48 1.24 8.36
N ILE A 92 15.76 1.22 8.00
CA ILE A 92 16.37 2.25 7.15
C ILE A 92 15.70 2.29 5.77
N LEU A 93 15.50 1.14 5.10
CA LEU A 93 14.81 1.09 3.81
C LEU A 93 13.37 1.64 3.89
N CYS A 94 12.65 1.28 4.96
CA CYS A 94 11.30 1.78 5.23
C CYS A 94 11.29 3.30 5.36
N LEU A 95 12.16 3.86 6.22
CA LEU A 95 12.23 5.30 6.45
C LEU A 95 12.69 6.08 5.21
N VAL A 96 13.66 5.56 4.45
CA VAL A 96 14.10 6.15 3.18
C VAL A 96 12.94 6.24 2.20
N SER A 97 12.13 5.19 2.10
CA SER A 97 10.96 5.14 1.21
C SER A 97 9.86 6.10 1.66
N LYS A 98 9.61 6.21 2.96
CA LYS A 98 8.66 7.19 3.53
C LYS A 98 9.10 8.63 3.27
N VAL A 99 10.38 8.92 3.39
CA VAL A 99 10.93 10.25 3.08
C VAL A 99 10.81 10.54 1.57
N PHE A 100 11.16 9.59 0.71
CA PHE A 100 10.99 9.70 -0.74
C PHE A 100 9.53 10.00 -1.13
N HIS A 101 8.59 9.22 -0.61
CA HIS A 101 7.17 9.39 -0.88
C HIS A 101 6.68 10.78 -0.45
N SER A 102 7.04 11.24 0.75
CA SER A 102 6.67 12.57 1.24
C SER A 102 7.20 13.70 0.34
N LEU A 103 8.44 13.57 -0.14
CA LEU A 103 9.07 14.55 -1.02
C LEU A 103 8.47 14.58 -2.43
N CYS A 104 7.99 13.44 -2.94
CA CYS A 104 7.38 13.32 -4.27
C CYS A 104 5.85 13.44 -4.27
N PHE A 105 5.23 13.62 -3.10
CA PHE A 105 3.77 13.61 -3.00
C PHE A 105 3.13 14.80 -3.74
N GLN A 106 3.68 16.00 -3.58
CA GLN A 106 3.06 17.20 -4.16
C GLN A 106 3.26 17.29 -5.68
N ASP A 107 4.42 16.85 -6.15
CA ASP A 107 4.83 16.75 -7.55
C ASP A 107 6.07 15.85 -7.67
N LEU A 108 6.43 15.44 -8.88
CA LEU A 108 7.67 14.70 -9.14
C LEU A 108 8.83 15.68 -9.35
N PRO A 109 9.83 15.74 -8.44
CA PRO A 109 10.99 16.61 -8.62
C PRO A 109 11.91 16.11 -9.74
N GLU A 110 12.45 17.02 -10.55
CA GLU A 110 13.36 16.75 -11.69
C GLU A 110 14.49 15.77 -11.33
N TYR A 111 15.12 15.93 -10.18
CA TYR A 111 16.17 15.01 -9.74
C TYR A 111 15.67 13.57 -9.58
N PHE A 112 14.48 13.36 -9.01
CA PHE A 112 13.93 12.02 -8.86
C PHE A 112 13.38 11.47 -10.17
N GLU A 113 12.90 12.32 -11.08
CA GLU A 113 12.54 11.94 -12.44
C GLU A 113 13.76 11.40 -13.21
N ASP A 114 14.86 12.15 -13.23
CA ASP A 114 16.12 11.74 -13.87
C ASP A 114 16.70 10.44 -13.29
N ASN A 115 16.42 10.19 -12.02
CA ASN A 115 16.90 9.02 -11.28
C ASN A 115 15.79 8.01 -10.98
N ILE A 116 14.66 8.02 -11.69
CA ILE A 116 13.49 7.20 -11.32
C ILE A 116 13.76 5.69 -11.46
N LYS A 117 14.60 5.31 -12.42
CA LYS A 117 14.89 3.91 -12.75
C LYS A 117 15.43 3.11 -11.55
N PRO A 118 16.54 3.51 -10.88
CA PRO A 118 17.03 2.76 -9.72
C PRO A 118 16.03 2.67 -8.56
N TRP A 119 15.17 3.68 -8.37
CA TRP A 119 14.09 3.63 -7.38
C TRP A 119 13.05 2.56 -7.74
N MET A 120 12.53 2.57 -8.97
CA MET A 120 11.50 1.61 -9.40
C MET A 120 12.05 0.17 -9.45
N GLU A 121 13.27 -0.02 -9.97
CA GLU A 121 13.90 -1.34 -10.01
C GLU A 121 14.19 -1.88 -8.60
N GLY A 122 14.68 -1.03 -7.69
CA GLY A 122 14.91 -1.42 -6.30
C GLY A 122 13.62 -1.76 -5.56
N TYR A 123 12.54 -1.01 -5.78
CA TYR A 123 11.23 -1.33 -5.21
C TYR A 123 10.67 -2.65 -5.73
N LEU A 124 10.85 -2.96 -7.01
CA LEU A 124 10.46 -4.27 -7.55
C LEU A 124 11.23 -5.43 -6.90
N GLU A 125 12.52 -5.25 -6.59
CA GLU A 125 13.29 -6.25 -5.84
C GLU A 125 12.83 -6.38 -4.38
N ILE A 126 12.52 -5.27 -3.72
CA ILE A 126 11.94 -5.25 -2.36
C ILE A 126 10.61 -6.00 -2.31
N MET A 127 9.73 -5.82 -3.31
CA MET A 127 8.43 -6.50 -3.34
C MET A 127 8.58 -8.04 -3.41
N LYS A 128 9.58 -8.52 -4.15
CA LYS A 128 9.89 -9.96 -4.29
C LYS A 128 10.62 -10.55 -3.09
N MET A 129 11.22 -9.71 -2.24
CA MET A 129 12.04 -10.14 -1.13
C MET A 129 11.20 -10.78 0.00
N ASP A 130 11.80 -11.76 0.66
CA ASP A 130 11.33 -12.33 1.91
C ASP A 130 12.46 -12.36 2.96
N CYS A 131 12.09 -12.18 4.22
CA CYS A 131 12.96 -12.14 5.39
C CYS A 131 12.36 -12.99 6.54
N PRO A 132 12.33 -14.33 6.40
CA PRO A 132 11.67 -15.22 7.37
C PRO A 132 12.28 -15.19 8.78
N ALA A 133 13.50 -14.67 8.93
CA ALA A 133 14.15 -14.48 10.23
C ALA A 133 13.56 -13.30 11.04
N VAL A 134 12.78 -12.43 10.40
CA VAL A 134 12.10 -11.29 11.04
C VAL A 134 10.67 -11.71 11.35
N THR A 135 10.34 -11.80 12.64
CA THR A 135 9.01 -12.15 13.12
C THR A 135 8.36 -10.93 13.78
N SER A 136 7.04 -10.82 13.69
CA SER A 136 6.26 -9.83 14.42
C SER A 136 6.38 -10.05 15.94
N SER A 137 6.39 -8.96 16.70
CA SER A 137 6.35 -9.00 18.16
C SER A 137 4.94 -8.62 18.63
N GLY A 138 4.12 -9.60 18.99
CA GLY A 138 2.77 -9.36 19.52
C GLY A 138 1.73 -8.93 18.48
N GLY A 139 2.00 -9.24 17.21
CA GLY A 139 1.19 -8.79 16.06
C GLY A 139 1.32 -7.30 15.73
N GLU A 140 2.49 -6.70 15.97
CA GLU A 140 2.84 -5.45 15.30
C GLU A 140 3.45 -5.75 13.92
N PRO A 141 3.25 -4.89 12.91
CA PRO A 141 3.88 -5.05 11.61
C PRO A 141 5.41 -5.09 11.72
N THR A 142 6.03 -5.92 10.89
CA THR A 142 7.48 -5.83 10.71
C THR A 142 7.83 -4.64 9.81
N PHE A 143 9.07 -4.15 9.88
CA PHE A 143 9.53 -3.12 8.94
C PHE A 143 9.49 -3.58 7.47
N LEU A 144 9.52 -4.89 7.19
CA LEU A 144 9.32 -5.39 5.83
C LEU A 144 7.87 -5.18 5.37
N ASP A 145 6.90 -5.42 6.25
CA ASP A 145 5.49 -5.22 5.96
C ASP A 145 5.18 -3.73 5.74
N GLU A 146 5.68 -2.86 6.63
CA GLU A 146 5.57 -1.41 6.46
C GLU A 146 6.24 -0.91 5.18
N LEU A 147 7.43 -1.43 4.86
CA LEU A 147 8.13 -1.06 3.64
C LEU A 147 7.33 -1.46 2.40
N LYS A 148 6.78 -2.67 2.34
CA LYS A 148 5.97 -3.12 1.21
C LYS A 148 4.66 -2.35 1.09
N MET A 149 4.04 -1.98 2.21
CA MET A 149 2.89 -1.07 2.24
C MET A 149 3.26 0.27 1.62
N GLU A 150 4.34 0.90 2.09
CA GLU A 150 4.81 2.21 1.60
C GLU A 150 5.12 2.14 0.09
N VAL A 151 5.73 1.05 -0.38
CA VAL A 151 6.01 0.83 -1.81
C VAL A 151 4.71 0.72 -2.62
N CYS A 152 3.68 0.07 -2.11
CA CYS A 152 2.37 0.02 -2.78
C CYS A 152 1.73 1.42 -2.86
N GLU A 153 1.85 2.24 -1.83
CA GLU A 153 1.38 3.63 -1.87
C GLU A 153 2.14 4.48 -2.89
N ILE A 154 3.46 4.32 -2.96
CA ILE A 154 4.31 4.98 -3.98
C ILE A 154 3.87 4.55 -5.38
N PHE A 155 3.73 3.24 -5.63
CA PHE A 155 3.26 2.76 -6.94
C PHE A 155 1.88 3.30 -7.29
N THR A 156 0.99 3.41 -6.30
CA THR A 156 -0.33 4.00 -6.48
C THR A 156 -0.26 5.47 -6.88
N LEU A 157 0.52 6.27 -6.15
CA LEU A 157 0.74 7.69 -6.45
C LEU A 157 1.26 7.87 -7.89
N TYR A 158 2.28 7.11 -8.26
CA TYR A 158 2.91 7.24 -9.57
C TYR A 158 2.01 6.74 -10.70
N ALA A 159 1.29 5.63 -10.52
CA ALA A 159 0.30 5.17 -11.50
C ALA A 159 -0.87 6.15 -11.71
N GLN A 160 -1.17 6.98 -10.70
CA GLN A 160 -2.21 7.99 -10.80
C GLN A 160 -1.75 9.30 -11.43
N ARG A 161 -0.51 9.71 -11.15
CA ARG A 161 -0.06 11.10 -11.38
C ARG A 161 1.17 11.25 -12.26
N PHE A 162 1.99 10.21 -12.38
CA PHE A 162 3.29 10.22 -13.07
C PHE A 162 3.38 8.99 -14.00
N GLU A 163 2.31 8.79 -14.76
CA GLU A 163 2.06 7.57 -15.53
C GLU A 163 3.05 7.37 -16.68
N GLU A 164 3.52 8.48 -17.28
CA GLU A 164 4.48 8.47 -18.39
C GLU A 164 5.84 7.95 -17.92
N GLU A 165 6.27 8.39 -16.74
CA GLU A 165 7.58 8.11 -16.15
C GLU A 165 7.65 6.66 -15.64
N VAL A 166 6.56 6.12 -15.09
CA VAL A 166 6.52 4.71 -14.62
C VAL A 166 6.03 3.71 -15.66
N GLY A 167 5.57 4.16 -16.83
CA GLY A 167 5.11 3.32 -17.93
C GLY A 167 6.02 2.12 -18.22
N PRO A 168 7.35 2.29 -18.35
CA PRO A 168 8.29 1.20 -18.61
C PRO A 168 8.34 0.10 -17.52
N PHE A 169 7.97 0.42 -16.28
CA PHE A 169 8.04 -0.50 -15.14
C PHE A 169 6.69 -1.14 -14.83
N MET A 170 5.60 -0.59 -15.37
CA MET A 170 4.26 -0.89 -14.87
C MET A 170 3.90 -2.38 -14.95
N GLN A 171 4.28 -3.07 -16.04
CA GLN A 171 4.04 -4.50 -16.14
C GLN A 171 4.58 -5.28 -14.93
N ASN A 172 5.83 -4.98 -14.54
CA ASN A 172 6.50 -5.62 -13.42
C ASN A 172 5.88 -5.19 -12.08
N ILE A 173 5.45 -3.93 -11.98
CA ILE A 173 4.76 -3.40 -10.79
C ILE A 173 3.45 -4.15 -10.57
N ILE A 174 2.61 -4.25 -11.59
CA ILE A 174 1.33 -4.97 -11.54
C ILE A 174 1.57 -6.41 -11.11
N GLN A 175 2.52 -7.10 -11.74
CA GLN A 175 2.85 -8.48 -11.39
C GLN A 175 3.39 -8.63 -9.95
N ALA A 176 4.19 -7.68 -9.47
CA ALA A 176 4.73 -7.72 -8.10
C ALA A 176 3.65 -7.51 -7.04
N VAL A 177 2.79 -6.49 -7.21
CA VAL A 177 1.68 -6.21 -6.29
C VAL A 177 0.66 -7.36 -6.32
N TRP A 178 0.41 -7.91 -7.50
CA TRP A 178 -0.42 -9.11 -7.67
C TRP A 178 0.08 -10.29 -6.82
N GLN A 179 1.34 -10.66 -6.99
CA GLN A 179 1.95 -11.79 -6.30
C GLN A 179 1.97 -11.58 -4.79
N LEU A 180 2.12 -10.33 -4.33
CA LEU A 180 2.04 -9.99 -2.91
C LEU A 180 0.70 -10.44 -2.31
N VAL A 181 -0.43 -10.10 -2.94
CA VAL A 181 -1.76 -10.42 -2.40
C VAL A 181 -2.06 -11.91 -2.47
N VAL A 182 -1.64 -12.59 -3.53
CA VAL A 182 -1.82 -14.05 -3.67
C VAL A 182 -1.02 -14.81 -2.60
N GLN A 183 0.24 -14.43 -2.37
CA GLN A 183 1.11 -15.09 -1.39
C GLN A 183 0.75 -14.76 0.05
N THR A 184 0.18 -13.58 0.32
CA THR A 184 -0.20 -13.17 1.67
C THR A 184 -1.45 -13.92 2.11
N GLY A 185 -1.34 -14.80 3.12
CA GLY A 185 -2.47 -15.60 3.63
C GLY A 185 -2.37 -17.11 3.40
N SER A 186 -1.25 -17.65 2.93
CA SER A 186 -0.97 -19.08 3.12
C SER A 186 -0.70 -19.36 4.60
N GLU A 187 -1.35 -20.39 5.16
CA GLU A 187 -1.33 -20.85 6.57
C GLU A 187 0.06 -20.93 7.24
N THR A 188 1.14 -20.81 6.48
CA THR A 188 2.53 -20.96 6.92
C THR A 188 3.15 -19.68 7.49
N ARG A 189 2.64 -18.48 7.16
CA ARG A 189 2.97 -17.27 7.93
C ARG A 189 1.90 -17.15 9.00
N GLN A 190 2.30 -17.09 10.27
CA GLN A 190 1.44 -16.52 11.30
C GLN A 190 1.11 -15.10 10.80
N VAL A 191 -0.05 -14.95 10.17
CA VAL A 191 -0.52 -13.67 9.61
C VAL A 191 -0.97 -12.87 10.81
N GLU A 192 -0.01 -12.34 11.55
CA GLU A 192 -0.30 -11.52 12.70
C GLU A 192 -0.59 -10.10 12.19
N LYS A 193 -1.86 -9.71 12.32
CA LYS A 193 -2.37 -8.36 12.58
C LYS A 193 -2.04 -7.20 11.61
N PHE A 194 -1.31 -7.38 10.52
CA PHE A 194 -1.10 -6.29 9.55
C PHE A 194 -1.87 -6.46 8.24
N ASP A 195 -2.93 -5.67 8.13
CA ASP A 195 -3.76 -5.57 6.93
C ASP A 195 -3.32 -4.44 6.00
N GLY A 196 -2.60 -3.44 6.51
CA GLY A 196 -2.21 -2.23 5.77
C GLY A 196 -1.56 -2.55 4.43
N MET A 197 -0.54 -3.43 4.42
CA MET A 197 0.14 -3.87 3.19
C MET A 197 -0.82 -4.47 2.15
N VAL A 198 -1.72 -5.35 2.57
CA VAL A 198 -2.68 -6.00 1.66
C VAL A 198 -3.71 -4.99 1.17
N CYS A 199 -4.17 -4.10 2.05
CA CYS A 199 -5.10 -3.03 1.69
C CYS A 199 -4.50 -2.07 0.67
N SER A 200 -3.26 -1.61 0.84
CA SER A 200 -2.57 -0.75 -0.14
C SER A 200 -2.38 -1.46 -1.48
N ALA A 201 -2.09 -2.77 -1.47
CA ALA A 201 -2.00 -3.57 -2.69
C ALA A 201 -3.35 -3.71 -3.41
N LEU A 202 -4.44 -3.95 -2.67
CA LEU A 202 -5.81 -4.01 -3.21
C LEU A 202 -6.26 -2.65 -3.76
N GLU A 203 -5.92 -1.54 -3.09
CA GLU A 203 -6.18 -0.18 -3.56
C GLU A 203 -5.47 0.08 -4.89
N PHE A 204 -4.17 -0.26 -4.97
CA PHE A 204 -3.41 -0.16 -6.21
C PHE A 204 -4.11 -0.90 -7.35
N LEU A 205 -4.42 -2.20 -7.17
CA LEU A 205 -5.09 -3.04 -8.17
C LEU A 205 -6.46 -2.47 -8.58
N SER A 206 -7.21 -1.93 -7.63
CA SER A 206 -8.51 -1.30 -7.87
C SER A 206 -8.36 -0.11 -8.80
N ILE A 207 -7.39 0.76 -8.54
CA ILE A 207 -7.14 1.97 -9.33
C ILE A 207 -6.69 1.62 -10.75
N ILE A 208 -5.68 0.74 -10.90
CA ILE A 208 -5.15 0.41 -12.23
C ILE A 208 -6.15 -0.38 -13.07
N SER A 209 -7.08 -1.13 -12.47
CA SER A 209 -8.11 -1.84 -13.23
C SER A 209 -9.06 -0.90 -13.98
N GLN A 210 -9.16 0.35 -13.54
CA GLN A 210 -9.98 1.39 -14.17
C GLN A 210 -9.28 2.05 -15.36
N LYS A 211 -7.96 1.87 -15.49
CA LYS A 211 -7.14 2.53 -16.49
C LYS A 211 -7.15 1.75 -17.80
N THR A 212 -7.51 2.42 -18.90
CA THR A 212 -7.75 1.75 -20.20
C THR A 212 -6.47 1.18 -20.81
N HIS A 213 -5.34 1.86 -20.64
CA HIS A 213 -4.04 1.40 -21.16
C HIS A 213 -3.47 0.18 -20.42
N TYR A 214 -3.95 -0.12 -19.21
CA TYR A 214 -3.58 -1.34 -18.47
C TYR A 214 -4.56 -2.49 -18.65
N GLU A 215 -5.58 -2.33 -19.51
CA GLU A 215 -6.63 -3.31 -19.73
C GLU A 215 -6.08 -4.70 -20.12
N SER A 216 -5.04 -4.74 -20.96
CA SER A 216 -4.42 -5.99 -21.43
C SER A 216 -3.91 -6.89 -20.31
N TYR A 217 -3.57 -6.32 -19.15
CA TYR A 217 -3.09 -7.08 -18.00
C TYR A 217 -4.22 -7.81 -17.25
N PHE A 218 -5.47 -7.37 -17.40
CA PHE A 218 -6.63 -7.97 -16.74
C PHE A 218 -7.39 -8.94 -17.63
N VAL A 219 -7.30 -8.81 -18.95
CA VAL A 219 -8.08 -9.61 -19.92
C VAL A 219 -7.38 -10.87 -20.41
N GLY A 220 -6.22 -11.21 -19.86
CA GLY A 220 -5.52 -12.47 -20.12
C GLY A 220 -6.36 -13.69 -19.70
N GLU A 221 -6.13 -14.82 -20.36
CA GLU A 221 -6.84 -16.07 -20.06
C GLU A 221 -6.63 -16.46 -18.58
N GLY A 222 -7.73 -16.72 -17.86
CA GLY A 222 -7.72 -17.09 -16.45
C GLY A 222 -7.45 -15.95 -15.45
N VAL A 223 -6.98 -14.78 -15.90
CA VAL A 223 -6.56 -13.69 -14.97
C VAL A 223 -7.73 -13.21 -14.10
N LEU A 224 -8.87 -12.85 -14.69
CA LEU A 224 -10.08 -12.44 -13.93
C LEU A 224 -10.59 -13.54 -12.98
N GLN A 225 -10.38 -14.81 -13.34
CA GLN A 225 -10.77 -15.93 -12.49
C GLN A 225 -9.87 -16.02 -11.25
N THR A 226 -8.55 -15.94 -11.44
CA THR A 226 -7.59 -15.88 -10.33
C THR A 226 -7.82 -14.64 -9.46
N ILE A 227 -8.18 -13.48 -10.05
CA ILE A 227 -8.59 -12.28 -9.30
C ILE A 227 -9.79 -12.57 -8.42
N ALA A 228 -10.85 -13.10 -9.00
CA ALA A 228 -12.07 -13.34 -8.26
C ALA A 228 -11.86 -14.33 -7.10
N GLN A 229 -11.10 -15.41 -7.33
CA GLN A 229 -10.92 -16.50 -6.37
C GLN A 229 -9.79 -16.23 -5.37
N ASP A 230 -8.57 -16.06 -5.86
CA ASP A 230 -7.36 -16.08 -5.02
C ASP A 230 -7.05 -14.72 -4.38
N VAL A 231 -7.69 -13.65 -4.89
CA VAL A 231 -7.55 -12.29 -4.37
C VAL A 231 -8.84 -11.84 -3.68
N CYS A 232 -9.96 -11.75 -4.40
CA CYS A 232 -11.17 -11.15 -3.86
C CYS A 232 -11.83 -12.04 -2.78
N VAL A 233 -12.20 -13.28 -3.11
CA VAL A 233 -12.86 -14.19 -2.15
C VAL A 233 -12.01 -14.42 -0.91
N LYS A 234 -10.72 -14.74 -1.10
CA LYS A 234 -9.77 -14.97 0.00
C LYS A 234 -9.73 -13.81 0.99
N ASN A 235 -9.71 -12.56 0.51
CA ASN A 235 -9.62 -11.37 1.36
C ASN A 235 -10.96 -10.87 1.89
N MET A 236 -12.10 -11.46 1.47
CA MET A 236 -13.43 -11.17 2.04
C MET A 236 -13.77 -12.03 3.25
N GLN A 237 -13.17 -13.22 3.37
CA GLN A 237 -13.46 -14.17 4.45
C GLN A 237 -13.20 -13.55 5.83
N LEU A 238 -14.13 -13.79 6.76
CA LEU A 238 -13.94 -13.51 8.19
C LEU A 238 -12.83 -14.41 8.75
N ARG A 239 -11.79 -13.80 9.31
CA ARG A 239 -10.75 -14.51 10.05
C ARG A 239 -11.16 -14.66 11.50
N GLN A 240 -10.50 -15.59 12.20
CA GLN A 240 -10.72 -15.80 13.63
C GLN A 240 -10.51 -14.52 14.44
N GLU A 241 -9.50 -13.72 14.11
CA GLU A 241 -9.24 -12.43 14.76
C GLU A 241 -10.34 -11.38 14.52
N ASP A 242 -11.00 -11.42 13.35
CA ASP A 242 -12.12 -10.53 13.06
C ASP A 242 -13.34 -10.92 13.94
N LEU A 243 -13.52 -12.21 14.21
CA LEU A 243 -14.56 -12.72 15.10
C LEU A 243 -14.26 -12.41 16.57
N GLU A 244 -13.02 -12.57 17.01
CA GLU A 244 -12.58 -12.19 18.36
C GLU A 244 -12.80 -10.70 18.61
N MET A 245 -12.45 -9.83 17.65
CA MET A 245 -12.72 -8.39 17.76
C MET A 245 -14.21 -8.07 17.77
N PHE A 246 -15.03 -8.81 17.00
CA PHE A 246 -16.48 -8.66 17.04
C PHE A 246 -17.06 -9.03 18.41
N GLU A 247 -16.51 -10.05 19.07
CA GLU A 247 -16.95 -10.51 20.40
C GLU A 247 -16.45 -9.61 21.54
N ASP A 248 -15.16 -9.26 21.53
CA ASP A 248 -14.50 -8.53 22.61
C ASP A 248 -14.66 -7.00 22.48
N GLU A 249 -14.60 -6.46 21.26
CA GLU A 249 -14.60 -5.02 20.96
C GLU A 249 -15.58 -4.65 19.83
N PRO A 250 -16.89 -4.94 19.95
CA PRO A 250 -17.87 -4.80 18.87
C PRO A 250 -17.98 -3.38 18.29
N ILE A 251 -17.70 -2.35 19.10
CA ILE A 251 -17.70 -0.96 18.64
C ILE A 251 -16.52 -0.68 17.71
N GLU A 252 -15.33 -1.19 18.02
CA GLU A 252 -14.14 -1.01 17.17
C GLU A 252 -14.26 -1.83 15.88
N PHE A 253 -14.85 -3.03 15.96
CA PHE A 253 -15.23 -3.80 14.77
C PHE A 253 -16.19 -3.00 13.87
N MET A 254 -17.28 -2.44 14.42
CA MET A 254 -18.23 -1.63 13.65
C MET A 254 -17.58 -0.37 13.08
N LYS A 255 -16.71 0.31 13.82
CA LYS A 255 -15.99 1.49 13.30
C LYS A 255 -15.11 1.11 12.11
N LYS A 256 -14.30 0.04 12.21
CA LYS A 256 -13.46 -0.42 11.09
C LYS A 256 -14.26 -0.81 9.85
N ASP A 257 -15.48 -1.31 10.02
CA ASP A 257 -16.35 -1.69 8.89
C ASP A 257 -17.11 -0.49 8.29
N ILE A 258 -17.60 0.44 9.14
CA ILE A 258 -18.42 1.60 8.75
C ILE A 258 -17.57 2.78 8.28
N GLU A 259 -16.41 3.02 8.88
CA GLU A 259 -15.51 4.13 8.56
C GLU A 259 -14.78 3.87 7.24
N GLY A 260 -15.51 4.02 6.13
CA GLY A 260 -14.96 3.88 4.78
C GLY A 260 -13.82 4.85 4.45
N LEU A 261 -13.25 4.67 3.25
CA LEU A 261 -12.07 5.38 2.70
C LEU A 261 -12.05 6.92 2.90
N GLU A 262 -13.20 7.59 2.99
CA GLU A 262 -13.25 9.05 3.17
C GLU A 262 -12.92 9.50 4.60
N LEU A 263 -13.29 8.73 5.64
CA LEU A 263 -12.83 9.00 7.00
C LEU A 263 -11.42 8.45 7.22
N ALA A 264 -11.07 7.34 6.56
CA ALA A 264 -9.71 6.80 6.54
C ALA A 264 -8.70 7.82 5.99
N ARG A 265 -9.02 8.56 4.92
CA ARG A 265 -8.18 9.68 4.41
C ARG A 265 -8.09 10.87 5.36
N PHE A 266 -9.12 11.12 6.16
CA PHE A 266 -9.06 12.13 7.21
C PHE A 266 -8.25 11.65 8.42
N LEU A 267 -8.34 10.37 8.81
CA LEU A 267 -7.58 9.79 9.93
C LEU A 267 -6.15 9.38 9.56
N LEU A 268 -5.85 9.22 8.26
CA LEU A 268 -4.51 9.22 7.69
C LEU A 268 -3.73 10.49 8.09
N SER A 269 -4.43 11.60 8.42
CA SER A 269 -3.82 12.82 8.99
C SER A 269 -3.16 12.59 10.36
N SER A 270 -3.43 11.47 11.02
CA SER A 270 -2.95 11.14 12.36
C SER A 270 -1.91 10.02 12.37
N GLY A 271 -1.49 9.53 11.19
CA GLY A 271 -0.54 8.42 11.08
C GLY A 271 -1.10 7.06 11.52
N ARG A 272 -2.43 6.90 11.57
CA ARG A 272 -3.09 5.59 11.78
C ARG A 272 -3.51 5.02 10.44
N THR A 273 -2.81 4.00 10.00
CA THR A 273 -3.06 3.18 8.80
C THR A 273 -4.15 2.11 9.00
N ASP A 274 -4.82 2.08 10.15
CA ASP A 274 -5.59 0.91 10.61
C ASP A 274 -7.09 0.91 10.29
N SER A 275 -7.53 1.75 9.34
CA SER A 275 -8.98 1.90 9.03
C SER A 275 -9.44 1.17 7.77
N CYS A 276 -8.53 0.65 6.94
CA CYS A 276 -8.93 -0.19 5.80
C CYS A 276 -8.81 -1.67 6.15
N THR A 277 -9.93 -2.40 6.08
CA THR A 277 -9.96 -3.86 6.21
C THR A 277 -9.71 -4.54 4.87
N ARG A 278 -9.10 -5.74 4.89
CA ARG A 278 -8.92 -6.55 3.66
C ARG A 278 -10.24 -6.82 2.96
N ARG A 279 -11.31 -7.05 3.73
CA ARG A 279 -12.68 -7.25 3.24
C ARG A 279 -13.12 -6.06 2.41
N ARG A 280 -12.97 -4.83 2.93
CA ARG A 280 -13.36 -3.63 2.19
C ARG A 280 -12.51 -3.44 0.93
N GLY A 281 -11.19 -3.62 1.02
CA GLY A 281 -10.30 -3.54 -0.14
C GLY A 281 -10.69 -4.52 -1.26
N ALA A 282 -11.06 -5.76 -0.90
CA ALA A 282 -11.52 -6.77 -1.84
C ALA A 282 -12.88 -6.42 -2.46
N ILE A 283 -13.82 -5.87 -1.67
CA ILE A 283 -15.12 -5.40 -2.16
C ILE A 283 -14.93 -4.25 -3.16
N GLU A 284 -14.08 -3.27 -2.86
CA GLU A 284 -13.77 -2.17 -3.77
C GLU A 284 -13.08 -2.65 -5.05
N LEU A 285 -12.21 -3.65 -4.97
CA LEU A 285 -11.59 -4.26 -6.14
C LEU A 285 -12.63 -4.94 -7.05
N VAL A 286 -13.56 -5.71 -6.49
CA VAL A 286 -14.67 -6.32 -7.26
C VAL A 286 -15.51 -5.23 -7.93
N ARG A 287 -15.88 -4.18 -7.20
CA ARG A 287 -16.64 -3.04 -7.75
C ARG A 287 -15.90 -2.36 -8.89
N ALA A 288 -14.61 -2.08 -8.69
CA ALA A 288 -13.76 -1.49 -9.73
C ALA A 288 -13.77 -2.39 -10.97
N LEU A 289 -13.42 -3.67 -10.84
CA LEU A 289 -13.37 -4.58 -11.99
C LEU A 289 -14.72 -4.69 -12.70
N CYS A 290 -15.84 -4.74 -11.96
CA CYS A 290 -17.18 -4.76 -12.55
C CYS A 290 -17.50 -3.51 -13.38
N ARG A 291 -16.96 -2.33 -13.06
CA ARG A 291 -17.17 -1.12 -13.89
C ARG A 291 -16.58 -1.22 -15.30
N ARG A 292 -15.60 -2.10 -15.50
CA ARG A 292 -14.84 -2.22 -16.77
C ARG A 292 -15.01 -3.57 -17.45
N PHE A 293 -15.14 -4.63 -16.67
CA PHE A 293 -15.07 -6.03 -17.12
C PHE A 293 -16.35 -6.81 -16.80
N GLU A 294 -17.49 -6.13 -16.61
CA GLU A 294 -18.78 -6.71 -16.20
C GLU A 294 -19.11 -8.00 -16.98
N GLU A 295 -19.05 -7.95 -18.32
CA GLU A 295 -19.43 -9.07 -19.19
C GLU A 295 -18.60 -10.33 -18.97
N ARG A 296 -17.31 -10.18 -18.61
CA ARG A 296 -16.41 -11.31 -18.35
C ARG A 296 -16.41 -11.74 -16.90
N LEU A 297 -16.50 -10.78 -15.97
CA LEU A 297 -16.34 -11.03 -14.55
C LEU A 297 -17.63 -11.55 -13.91
N VAL A 298 -18.80 -11.04 -14.28
CA VAL A 298 -20.08 -11.45 -13.66
C VAL A 298 -20.34 -12.96 -13.81
N PRO A 299 -20.13 -13.61 -14.99
CA PRO A 299 -20.28 -15.05 -15.11
C PRO A 299 -19.34 -15.85 -14.19
N ILE A 300 -18.10 -15.38 -14.01
CA ILE A 300 -17.12 -16.00 -13.10
C ILE A 300 -17.60 -15.88 -11.65
N LEU A 301 -18.02 -14.68 -11.24
CA LEU A 301 -18.54 -14.43 -9.90
C LEU A 301 -19.80 -15.24 -9.62
N ALA A 302 -20.69 -15.41 -10.60
CA ALA A 302 -21.88 -16.24 -10.47
C ALA A 302 -21.55 -17.72 -10.21
N GLN A 303 -20.55 -18.28 -10.90
CA GLN A 303 -20.07 -19.64 -10.65
C GLN A 303 -19.46 -19.79 -9.24
N ILE A 304 -18.68 -18.80 -8.81
CA ILE A 304 -18.11 -18.76 -7.46
C ILE A 304 -19.23 -18.71 -6.41
N VAL A 305 -20.21 -17.82 -6.58
CA VAL A 305 -21.37 -17.71 -5.68
C VAL A 305 -22.13 -19.03 -5.59
N GLN A 306 -22.38 -19.69 -6.73
CA GLN A 306 -23.06 -20.98 -6.75
C GLN A 306 -22.28 -22.05 -5.98
N SER A 307 -20.96 -22.08 -6.13
CA SER A 307 -20.08 -23.00 -5.40
C SER A 307 -20.03 -22.72 -3.90
N LEU A 308 -20.02 -21.45 -3.48
CA LEU A 308 -19.98 -21.08 -2.06
C LEU A 308 -21.31 -21.37 -1.37
N CYS A 309 -22.44 -21.23 -2.08
CA CYS A 309 -23.77 -21.54 -1.56
C CYS A 309 -24.01 -23.04 -1.36
N SER A 310 -23.38 -23.92 -2.15
CA SER A 310 -23.61 -25.37 -2.06
C SER A 310 -23.07 -26.00 -0.77
N ASP A 311 -22.10 -25.36 -0.13
CA ASP A 311 -21.39 -25.92 1.02
C ASP A 311 -22.17 -25.76 2.33
N GLY A 312 -23.14 -24.84 2.40
CA GLY A 312 -23.99 -24.62 3.59
C GLY A 312 -23.27 -24.01 4.80
N GLU A 313 -21.98 -23.71 4.70
CA GLU A 313 -21.20 -23.05 5.75
C GLU A 313 -21.51 -21.54 5.80
N TRP A 314 -21.91 -21.04 6.96
CA TRP A 314 -22.33 -19.65 7.12
C TRP A 314 -21.23 -18.64 6.77
N MET A 315 -19.95 -18.98 7.00
CA MET A 315 -18.81 -18.12 6.63
C MET A 315 -18.68 -17.97 5.11
N LYS A 316 -18.99 -19.01 4.33
CA LYS A 316 -19.02 -18.92 2.86
C LYS A 316 -20.22 -18.11 2.38
N LEU A 317 -21.36 -18.25 3.06
CA LEU A 317 -22.55 -17.43 2.78
C LEU A 317 -22.30 -15.94 3.07
N ASP A 318 -21.55 -15.60 4.11
CA ASP A 318 -21.13 -14.21 4.39
C ASP A 318 -20.33 -13.60 3.23
N VAL A 319 -19.37 -14.36 2.67
CA VAL A 319 -18.64 -13.94 1.45
C VAL A 319 -19.59 -13.77 0.26
N VAL A 320 -20.57 -14.65 0.10
CA VAL A 320 -21.60 -14.50 -0.94
C VAL A 320 -22.38 -13.20 -0.77
N TYR A 321 -22.77 -12.83 0.45
CA TYR A 321 -23.42 -11.55 0.72
C TYR A 321 -22.53 -10.36 0.31
N CYS A 322 -21.24 -10.41 0.65
CA CYS A 322 -20.28 -9.38 0.25
C CYS A 322 -20.17 -9.26 -1.28
N LEU A 323 -20.01 -10.39 -1.98
CA LEU A 323 -19.91 -10.44 -3.44
C LEU A 323 -21.18 -9.91 -4.12
N VAL A 324 -22.35 -10.44 -3.75
CA VAL A 324 -23.62 -10.03 -4.37
C VAL A 324 -23.86 -8.54 -4.16
N THR A 325 -23.60 -8.02 -2.96
CA THR A 325 -23.74 -6.58 -2.66
C THR A 325 -22.74 -5.74 -3.46
N ALA A 326 -21.51 -6.24 -3.64
CA ALA A 326 -20.49 -5.57 -4.43
C ALA A 326 -20.87 -5.48 -5.93
N ILE A 327 -21.44 -6.54 -6.50
CA ILE A 327 -21.86 -6.56 -7.92
C ILE A 327 -23.17 -5.80 -8.11
N ALA A 328 -24.10 -5.88 -7.15
CA ALA A 328 -25.41 -5.24 -7.24
C ALA A 328 -25.34 -3.72 -7.21
N SER A 329 -24.38 -3.11 -6.49
CA SER A 329 -24.21 -1.66 -6.43
C SER A 329 -23.28 -1.16 -7.55
N LYS A 330 -23.84 -0.50 -8.58
CA LYS A 330 -23.05 0.07 -9.70
C LYS A 330 -22.47 1.44 -9.36
N THR A 331 -23.27 2.28 -8.72
CA THR A 331 -22.84 3.59 -8.23
C THR A 331 -23.40 3.82 -6.83
N GLU A 332 -22.59 4.41 -5.96
CA GLU A 332 -23.01 4.79 -4.61
C GLU A 332 -22.47 6.17 -4.25
N THR A 333 -23.13 6.84 -3.31
CA THR A 333 -22.63 8.09 -2.70
C THR A 333 -22.79 7.99 -1.20
N ALA A 334 -21.89 8.63 -0.44
CA ALA A 334 -21.96 8.63 1.03
C ALA A 334 -23.30 9.18 1.56
N LYS A 335 -23.91 10.13 0.85
CA LYS A 335 -25.18 10.76 1.26
C LYS A 335 -26.43 9.98 0.86
N SER A 336 -26.41 9.28 -0.28
CA SER A 336 -27.61 8.68 -0.87
C SER A 336 -27.56 7.16 -0.98
N GLY A 337 -26.48 6.51 -0.53
CA GLY A 337 -26.30 5.07 -0.67
C GLY A 337 -26.18 4.66 -2.14
N ALA A 338 -26.67 3.47 -2.49
CA ALA A 338 -26.69 2.98 -3.87
C ALA A 338 -27.61 3.84 -4.74
N THR A 339 -27.04 4.45 -5.77
CA THR A 339 -27.74 5.33 -6.73
C THR A 339 -28.03 4.65 -8.06
N SER A 340 -27.36 3.53 -8.36
CA SER A 340 -27.66 2.67 -9.50
C SER A 340 -27.36 1.22 -9.13
N THR A 341 -28.23 0.30 -9.55
CA THR A 341 -28.06 -1.12 -9.31
C THR A 341 -27.81 -1.89 -10.61
N SER A 342 -27.21 -3.07 -10.49
CA SER A 342 -27.07 -4.01 -11.61
C SER A 342 -28.41 -4.67 -11.95
N GLN A 343 -28.52 -5.17 -13.18
CA GLN A 343 -29.68 -5.95 -13.65
C GLN A 343 -29.60 -7.45 -13.31
N LEU A 344 -28.64 -7.82 -12.44
CA LEU A 344 -28.37 -9.19 -11.99
C LEU A 344 -29.64 -10.02 -11.73
#